data_AF-A0A4Y2FVF1-F1
#
_entry.id   AF-A0A4Y2FVF1-F1
#
_cell.length_a   1.000
_cell.length_b   1.000
_cell.length_c   1.000
_cell.angle_alpha   90.00
_cell.angle_beta   90.00
_cell.angle_gamma   90.00
#
_symmetry.space_group_name_H-M   'P 1'
#
loop_
_entity.id
_entity.type
_entity.pdbx_description
1 polymer ?
#
loop_
_entity_poly.entity_id
_entity_poly.type
_entity_poly.pdbx_seq_one_letter_code
_entity_poly.pdbx_strand_id
1 'polypeptide(L)'
;MLPVDEWQLENMKKELLKLTKKETADCQLWHNVDRTEEPKKQKKKKNSRLSDMAQHARERRLNVIEGQNYHQIQTFYAARTVLYPFVEEHNCGEMGNLCLKCGELYFRDEKDTRGIYTHCCHNGNIIEQVSVYPVEMKGLMDGSDELAVHFKNNIRSYNSALSFASMGAQIVPPTGSGAYFFRINCQIYHRTSHLRPAEAGGEKFAQLYVLDSDLATRRRMERRENPECNPKLMRKID
;
A
#
# COMPACT_ATOMS: atom_id res chain seq x y z
N MET A 1 10.30 69.30 -56.41
CA MET A 1 10.78 68.17 -55.62
C MET A 1 11.33 68.76 -54.33
N LEU A 2 10.56 68.69 -53.23
CA LEU A 2 10.93 69.33 -51.96
C LEU A 2 12.10 68.57 -51.31
N PRO A 3 13.07 69.23 -50.64
CA PRO A 3 14.18 68.54 -50.00
C PRO A 3 13.67 67.85 -48.73
N VAL A 4 13.95 66.55 -48.62
CA VAL A 4 13.76 65.83 -47.35
C VAL A 4 14.75 66.40 -46.35
N ASP A 5 14.23 66.87 -45.22
CA ASP A 5 15.01 67.50 -44.15
C ASP A 5 15.97 66.45 -43.53
N GLU A 6 17.26 66.76 -43.51
CA GLU A 6 18.36 65.85 -43.12
C GLU A 6 18.14 65.28 -41.70
N TRP A 7 17.50 66.08 -40.84
CA TRP A 7 17.08 65.69 -39.49
C TRP A 7 16.06 64.53 -39.47
N GLN A 8 15.11 64.50 -40.43
CA GLN A 8 14.13 63.41 -40.53
C GLN A 8 14.80 62.10 -40.95
N LEU A 9 15.78 62.17 -41.86
CA LEU A 9 16.54 61.01 -42.32
C LEU A 9 17.39 60.41 -41.17
N GLU A 10 18.03 61.27 -40.37
CA GLU A 10 18.80 60.85 -39.20
C GLU A 10 17.92 60.20 -38.12
N ASN A 11 16.72 60.71 -37.91
CA ASN A 11 15.77 60.16 -36.95
C ASN A 11 15.21 58.81 -37.41
N MET A 12 14.90 58.66 -38.70
CA MET A 12 14.53 57.38 -39.28
C MET A 12 15.64 56.33 -39.18
N LYS A 13 16.91 56.72 -39.41
CA LYS A 13 18.07 55.84 -39.22
C LYS A 13 18.22 55.39 -37.77
N LYS A 14 17.98 56.28 -36.79
CA LYS A 14 18.01 55.94 -35.36
C LYS A 14 16.89 54.97 -34.97
N GLU A 15 15.68 55.14 -35.49
CA GLU A 15 14.56 54.21 -35.25
C GLU A 15 14.79 52.86 -35.91
N LEU A 16 15.29 52.83 -37.16
CA LEU A 16 15.72 51.59 -37.82
C LEU A 16 16.82 50.86 -37.03
N LEU A 17 17.77 51.60 -36.45
CA LEU A 17 18.82 51.03 -35.61
C LEU A 17 18.28 50.47 -34.28
N LYS A 18 17.24 51.09 -33.68
CA LYS A 18 16.57 50.55 -32.50
C LYS A 18 15.79 49.28 -32.82
N LEU A 19 15.07 49.27 -33.94
CA LEU A 19 14.31 48.11 -34.40
C LEU A 19 15.23 46.92 -34.70
N THR A 20 16.30 47.13 -35.45
CA THR A 20 17.27 46.08 -35.76
C THR A 20 17.97 45.53 -34.51
N LYS A 21 18.32 46.39 -33.54
CA LYS A 21 18.86 45.95 -32.24
C LYS A 21 17.87 45.14 -31.41
N LYS A 22 16.59 45.52 -31.44
CA LYS A 22 15.52 44.78 -30.76
C LYS A 22 15.30 43.42 -31.42
N GLU A 23 15.25 43.36 -32.74
CA GLU A 23 15.15 42.11 -33.50
C GLU A 23 16.34 41.18 -33.22
N THR A 24 17.57 41.71 -33.14
CA THR A 24 18.74 40.89 -32.79
C THR A 24 18.67 40.38 -31.35
N ALA A 25 18.23 41.20 -30.40
CA ALA A 25 18.07 40.78 -29.01
C ALA A 25 16.98 39.71 -28.84
N ASP A 26 15.85 39.86 -29.52
CA ASP A 26 14.76 38.87 -29.51
C ASP A 26 15.22 37.56 -30.16
N CYS A 27 15.96 37.60 -31.28
CA CYS A 27 16.51 36.41 -31.92
C CYS A 27 17.51 35.66 -31.01
N GLN A 28 18.37 36.40 -30.29
CA GLN A 28 19.29 35.81 -29.32
C GLN A 28 18.56 35.20 -28.12
N LEU A 29 17.49 35.83 -27.65
CA LEU A 29 16.67 35.30 -26.56
C LEU A 29 16.03 33.96 -26.95
N TRP A 30 15.40 33.89 -28.13
CA TRP A 30 14.81 32.65 -28.65
C TRP A 30 15.85 31.53 -28.79
N HIS A 31 17.02 31.82 -29.36
CA HIS A 31 18.11 30.84 -29.44
C HIS A 31 18.58 30.33 -28.08
N ASN A 32 18.62 31.18 -27.05
CA ASN A 32 19.00 30.77 -25.70
C ASN A 32 17.91 29.92 -25.02
N VAL A 33 16.63 30.24 -25.23
CA VAL A 33 15.50 29.43 -24.73
C VAL A 33 15.53 28.04 -25.35
N ASP A 34 15.65 27.94 -26.68
CA ASP A 34 15.68 26.65 -27.39
C ASP A 34 16.87 25.79 -26.95
N ARG A 35 18.06 26.39 -26.80
CA ARG A 35 19.26 25.71 -26.29
C ARG A 35 19.06 25.13 -24.88
N THR A 36 18.15 25.68 -24.08
CA THR A 36 17.91 25.25 -22.70
C THR A 36 16.70 24.31 -22.57
N GLU A 37 15.70 24.45 -23.43
CA GLU A 37 14.46 23.66 -23.46
C GLU A 37 14.65 22.28 -24.11
N GLU A 38 15.37 22.19 -25.23
CA GLU A 38 15.58 20.93 -25.95
C GLU A 38 16.29 19.84 -25.10
N PRO A 39 17.38 20.14 -24.37
CA PRO A 39 18.04 19.14 -23.53
C PRO A 39 17.15 18.69 -22.37
N LYS A 40 16.33 19.59 -21.82
CA LYS A 40 15.36 19.28 -20.75
C LYS A 40 14.26 18.35 -21.26
N LYS A 41 13.72 18.60 -22.46
CA LYS A 41 12.72 17.74 -23.11
C LYS A 41 13.29 16.35 -23.40
N GLN A 42 14.52 16.26 -23.91
CA GLN A 42 15.20 14.98 -24.12
C GLN A 42 15.47 14.23 -22.81
N LYS A 43 15.93 14.91 -21.76
CA LYS A 43 16.18 14.30 -20.44
C LYS A 43 14.89 13.79 -19.80
N LYS A 44 13.78 14.53 -19.91
CA LYS A 44 12.45 14.10 -19.44
C LYS A 44 11.97 12.86 -20.19
N LYS A 45 12.13 12.82 -21.52
CA LYS A 45 11.79 11.65 -22.35
C LYS A 45 12.65 10.43 -22.00
N LYS A 46 13.94 10.62 -21.73
CA LYS A 46 14.86 9.55 -21.30
C LYS A 46 14.49 9.01 -19.91
N ASN A 47 14.16 9.88 -18.96
CA ASN A 47 13.73 9.50 -17.62
C ASN A 47 12.38 8.76 -17.63
N SER A 48 11.42 9.18 -18.48
CA SER A 48 10.16 8.46 -18.70
C SER A 48 10.43 7.03 -19.19
N ARG A 49 11.23 6.88 -20.25
CA ARG A 49 11.58 5.56 -20.79
C ARG A 49 12.28 4.66 -19.76
N LEU A 50 13.17 5.23 -18.93
CA LEU A 50 13.82 4.50 -17.85
C LEU A 50 12.82 4.04 -16.76
N SER A 51 11.84 4.88 -16.43
CA SER A 51 10.75 4.52 -15.52
C SER A 51 9.89 3.38 -16.08
N ASP A 52 9.52 3.46 -17.35
CA ASP A 52 8.72 2.44 -18.04
C ASP A 52 9.46 1.11 -18.10
N MET A 53 10.76 1.13 -18.42
CA MET A 53 11.62 -0.07 -18.39
C MET A 53 11.74 -0.67 -16.99
N ALA A 54 11.85 0.17 -15.94
CA ALA A 54 11.91 -0.28 -14.56
C ALA A 54 10.57 -0.90 -14.11
N GLN A 55 9.44 -0.34 -14.54
CA GLN A 55 8.11 -0.89 -14.27
C GLN A 55 7.92 -2.22 -14.97
N HIS A 56 8.28 -2.31 -16.25
CA HIS A 56 8.17 -3.56 -17.01
C HIS A 56 9.11 -4.65 -16.47
N ALA A 57 10.29 -4.28 -15.93
CA ALA A 57 11.16 -5.21 -15.22
C ALA A 57 10.56 -5.69 -13.88
N ARG A 58 9.84 -4.82 -13.16
CA ARG A 58 9.09 -5.19 -11.94
C ARG A 58 7.92 -6.13 -12.26
N GLU A 59 7.12 -5.83 -13.27
CA GLU A 59 6.02 -6.68 -13.74
C GLU A 59 6.52 -8.05 -14.21
N ARG A 60 7.60 -8.11 -15.00
CA ARG A 60 8.20 -9.40 -15.38
C ARG A 60 8.70 -10.18 -14.17
N ARG A 61 9.28 -9.53 -13.16
CA ARG A 61 9.65 -10.19 -11.90
C ARG A 61 8.44 -10.73 -11.15
N LEU A 62 7.35 -9.96 -11.05
CA LEU A 62 6.10 -10.40 -10.41
C LEU A 62 5.49 -11.59 -11.15
N ASN A 63 5.40 -11.55 -12.48
CA ASN A 63 4.86 -12.65 -13.27
C ASN A 63 5.73 -13.92 -13.18
N VAL A 64 7.07 -13.77 -13.11
CA VAL A 64 7.98 -14.89 -12.86
C VAL A 64 7.78 -15.45 -11.45
N ILE A 65 7.59 -14.60 -10.44
CA ILE A 65 7.30 -15.03 -9.06
C ILE A 65 5.94 -15.72 -8.98
N GLU A 66 4.90 -15.21 -9.63
CA GLU A 66 3.57 -15.83 -9.68
C GLU A 66 3.59 -17.17 -10.43
N GLY A 67 4.26 -17.23 -11.58
CA GLY A 67 4.44 -18.48 -12.32
C GLY A 67 5.28 -19.51 -11.55
N GLN A 68 6.35 -19.06 -10.86
CA GLN A 68 7.15 -19.90 -9.97
C GLN A 68 6.35 -20.35 -8.75
N ASN A 69 5.50 -19.51 -8.18
CA ASN A 69 4.60 -19.87 -7.09
C ASN A 69 3.57 -20.91 -7.55
N TYR A 70 2.93 -20.72 -8.71
CA TYR A 70 1.98 -21.70 -9.25
C TYR A 70 2.64 -23.06 -9.51
N HIS A 71 3.84 -23.05 -10.11
CA HIS A 71 4.60 -24.28 -10.37
C HIS A 71 5.15 -24.91 -9.07
N GLN A 72 5.62 -24.12 -8.10
CA GLN A 72 6.02 -24.62 -6.78
C GLN A 72 4.84 -25.17 -6.00
N ILE A 73 3.65 -24.56 -6.07
CA ILE A 73 2.44 -25.09 -5.46
C ILE A 73 2.11 -26.46 -6.06
N GLN A 74 2.08 -26.57 -7.40
CA GLN A 74 1.87 -27.87 -8.07
C GLN A 74 2.97 -28.90 -7.73
N THR A 75 4.24 -28.47 -7.68
CA THR A 75 5.37 -29.36 -7.36
C THR A 75 5.39 -29.74 -5.88
N PHE A 76 4.91 -28.88 -4.97
CA PHE A 76 4.76 -29.17 -3.55
C PHE A 76 3.65 -30.19 -3.33
N TYR A 77 2.51 -30.06 -4.02
CA TYR A 77 1.47 -31.09 -4.01
C TYR A 77 1.94 -32.40 -4.65
N ALA A 78 2.72 -32.34 -5.74
CA ALA A 78 3.29 -33.52 -6.39
C ALA A 78 4.40 -34.20 -5.56
N ALA A 79 5.28 -33.44 -4.90
CA ALA A 79 6.31 -33.98 -4.02
C ALA A 79 5.71 -34.51 -2.69
N ARG A 80 4.61 -33.92 -2.22
CA ARG A 80 3.82 -34.42 -1.08
C ARG A 80 3.24 -35.80 -1.37
N THR A 81 2.92 -36.12 -2.64
CA THR A 81 2.40 -37.44 -3.03
C THR A 81 3.45 -38.56 -3.11
N VAL A 82 4.76 -38.26 -3.19
CA VAL A 82 5.79 -39.31 -3.39
C VAL A 82 6.49 -39.75 -2.09
N LEU A 83 6.42 -38.95 -1.01
CA LEU A 83 7.27 -39.15 0.19
C LEU A 83 6.51 -39.33 1.51
N TYR A 84 5.19 -39.17 1.53
CA TYR A 84 4.36 -39.47 2.69
C TYR A 84 3.23 -40.41 2.28
N PRO A 85 2.87 -41.42 3.11
CA PRO A 85 1.62 -42.15 2.89
C PRO A 85 0.49 -41.12 2.75
N PHE A 86 -0.45 -41.37 1.85
CA PHE A 86 -1.65 -40.56 1.65
C PHE A 86 -2.16 -40.08 3.01
N VAL A 87 -1.91 -38.81 3.34
CA VAL A 87 -2.43 -38.23 4.56
C VAL A 87 -3.90 -38.03 4.26
N GLU A 88 -4.74 -38.93 4.75
CA GLU A 88 -6.18 -38.74 4.71
C GLU A 88 -6.48 -37.36 5.27
N GLU A 89 -7.19 -36.56 4.47
CA GLU A 89 -7.61 -35.24 4.88
C GLU A 89 -8.45 -35.39 6.15
N HIS A 90 -7.93 -34.88 7.27
CA HIS A 90 -8.66 -34.90 8.53
C HIS A 90 -9.82 -33.90 8.43
N ASN A 91 -11.01 -34.43 8.20
CA ASN A 91 -12.24 -33.67 8.11
C ASN A 91 -13.08 -33.92 9.38
N CYS A 92 -13.22 -32.89 10.21
CA CYS A 92 -14.01 -32.92 11.44
C CYS A 92 -15.54 -32.88 11.19
N GLY A 93 -15.97 -32.87 9.93
CA GLY A 93 -17.37 -32.74 9.52
C GLY A 93 -17.89 -31.30 9.63
N GLU A 94 -19.21 -31.15 9.51
CA GLU A 94 -19.88 -29.86 9.71
C GLU A 94 -19.85 -29.43 11.19
N MET A 95 -19.69 -28.14 11.42
CA MET A 95 -19.77 -27.52 12.75
C MET A 95 -21.23 -27.32 13.17
N GLY A 96 -21.95 -28.42 13.39
CA GLY A 96 -23.40 -28.41 13.65
C GLY A 96 -23.82 -28.84 15.05
N ASN A 97 -22.89 -29.26 15.92
CA ASN A 97 -23.25 -29.79 17.23
C ASN A 97 -23.42 -28.67 18.26
N LEU A 98 -24.53 -28.67 18.98
CA LEU A 98 -24.84 -27.59 19.91
C LEU A 98 -24.34 -27.90 21.33
N CYS A 99 -23.73 -26.92 21.98
CA CYS A 99 -23.58 -26.95 23.43
C CYS A 99 -24.95 -26.75 24.09
N LEU A 100 -25.39 -27.72 24.91
CA LEU A 100 -26.68 -27.65 25.61
C LEU A 100 -26.78 -26.52 26.65
N LYS A 101 -25.67 -25.83 26.94
CA LYS A 101 -25.61 -24.79 27.98
C LYS A 101 -25.65 -23.37 27.41
N CYS A 102 -24.85 -23.09 26.38
CA CYS A 102 -24.78 -21.76 25.76
C CYS A 102 -25.29 -21.72 24.32
N GLY A 103 -25.56 -22.87 23.68
CA GLY A 103 -26.01 -22.93 22.29
C GLY A 103 -24.90 -22.77 21.25
N GLU A 104 -23.63 -22.66 21.65
CA GLU A 104 -22.51 -22.53 20.72
C GLU A 104 -22.29 -23.80 19.90
N LEU A 105 -21.78 -23.65 18.68
CA LEU A 105 -21.55 -24.75 17.74
C LEU A 105 -20.18 -25.40 17.95
N TYR A 106 -20.15 -26.72 17.74
CA TYR A 106 -19.00 -27.60 17.92
C TYR A 106 -18.84 -28.55 16.74
N PHE A 107 -17.60 -28.92 16.48
CA PHE A 107 -17.30 -30.12 15.70
C PHE A 107 -17.61 -31.37 16.52
N ARG A 108 -17.93 -32.47 15.82
CA ARG A 108 -18.33 -33.72 16.48
C ARG A 108 -17.24 -34.24 17.43
N ASP A 109 -15.99 -34.11 17.01
CA ASP A 109 -14.83 -34.73 17.64
C ASP A 109 -14.21 -33.87 18.76
N GLU A 110 -14.80 -32.71 19.08
CA GLU A 110 -14.38 -31.79 20.16
C GLU A 110 -14.97 -32.16 21.53
N LYS A 111 -15.64 -33.31 21.64
CA LYS A 111 -16.16 -33.80 22.92
C LYS A 111 -15.02 -34.24 23.83
N ASP A 112 -15.17 -33.97 25.12
CA ASP A 112 -14.28 -34.55 26.12
C ASP A 112 -14.50 -36.07 26.23
N THR A 113 -13.70 -36.74 27.08
CA THR A 113 -13.82 -38.18 27.35
C THR A 113 -15.18 -38.58 27.95
N ARG A 114 -16.01 -37.63 28.39
CA ARG A 114 -17.35 -37.83 28.94
C ARG A 114 -18.44 -37.60 27.88
N GLY A 115 -18.06 -37.24 26.66
CA GLY A 115 -18.99 -36.97 25.56
C GLY A 115 -19.62 -35.59 25.62
N ILE A 116 -19.05 -34.64 26.39
CA ILE A 116 -19.64 -33.32 26.66
C ILE A 116 -18.77 -32.22 26.06
N TYR A 117 -19.41 -31.17 25.57
CA TYR A 117 -18.75 -29.94 25.12
C TYR A 117 -18.53 -28.98 26.29
N THR A 118 -17.26 -28.72 26.62
CA THR A 118 -16.89 -27.94 27.82
C THR A 118 -16.07 -26.69 27.54
N HIS A 119 -15.53 -26.54 26.32
CA HIS A 119 -14.58 -25.48 25.95
C HIS A 119 -15.19 -24.08 25.73
N CYS A 120 -16.52 -23.95 25.57
CA CYS A 120 -17.19 -22.70 25.20
C CYS A 120 -17.53 -21.87 26.44
N CYS A 121 -18.41 -22.39 27.28
CA CYS A 121 -18.98 -21.68 28.42
C CYS A 121 -18.41 -22.15 29.76
N HIS A 122 -17.31 -22.91 29.76
CA HIS A 122 -16.75 -23.57 30.95
C HIS A 122 -17.84 -24.26 31.78
N ASN A 123 -18.62 -25.15 31.14
CA ASN A 123 -19.73 -25.86 31.75
C ASN A 123 -20.89 -24.93 32.24
N GLY A 124 -21.10 -23.79 31.57
CA GLY A 124 -22.18 -22.83 31.87
C GLY A 124 -21.79 -21.73 32.87
N ASN A 125 -20.52 -21.69 33.28
CA ASN A 125 -19.99 -20.69 34.20
C ASN A 125 -19.65 -19.36 33.51
N ILE A 126 -19.44 -19.39 32.19
CA ILE A 126 -19.18 -18.20 31.37
C ILE A 126 -20.45 -17.91 30.57
N ILE A 127 -21.04 -16.74 30.83
CA ILE A 127 -22.09 -16.18 30.00
C ILE A 127 -21.37 -15.37 28.93
N GLU A 128 -21.25 -15.94 27.73
CA GLU A 128 -20.73 -15.20 26.60
C GLU A 128 -21.77 -14.13 26.23
N GLN A 129 -21.45 -12.88 26.53
CA GLN A 129 -22.22 -11.77 25.98
C GLN A 129 -22.03 -11.84 24.47
N VAL A 130 -23.14 -11.89 23.74
CA VAL A 130 -23.11 -11.77 22.27
C VAL A 130 -22.31 -10.50 21.97
N SER A 131 -21.09 -10.68 21.50
CA SER A 131 -20.25 -9.60 21.03
C SER A 131 -21.03 -8.93 19.92
N VAL A 132 -21.65 -7.78 20.23
CA VAL A 132 -22.27 -6.94 19.22
C VAL A 132 -21.11 -6.30 18.46
N TYR A 133 -20.63 -7.01 17.45
CA TYR A 133 -19.72 -6.43 16.48
C TYR A 133 -20.36 -5.16 15.93
N PRO A 134 -19.59 -4.05 15.81
CA PRO A 134 -20.08 -2.85 15.15
C PRO A 134 -20.72 -3.22 13.82
N VAL A 135 -21.92 -2.69 13.56
CA VAL A 135 -22.73 -3.03 12.38
C VAL A 135 -21.93 -2.77 11.10
N GLU A 136 -21.10 -1.74 11.14
CA GLU A 136 -20.16 -1.36 10.10
C GLU A 136 -19.16 -2.47 9.80
N MET A 137 -18.51 -3.05 10.83
CA MET A 137 -17.55 -4.15 10.66
C MET A 137 -18.22 -5.40 10.12
N LYS A 138 -19.41 -5.73 10.63
CA LYS A 138 -20.17 -6.86 10.11
C LYS A 138 -20.50 -6.67 8.62
N GLY A 139 -20.99 -5.50 8.23
CA GLY A 139 -21.26 -5.18 6.83
C GLY A 139 -20.02 -5.33 5.93
N LEU A 140 -18.86 -4.89 6.39
CA LEU A 140 -17.60 -5.03 5.66
C LEU A 140 -17.15 -6.49 5.52
N MET A 141 -17.46 -7.34 6.49
CA MET A 141 -17.12 -8.76 6.48
C MET A 141 -18.13 -9.62 5.70
N ASP A 142 -19.35 -9.13 5.47
CA ASP A 142 -20.37 -9.87 4.71
C ASP A 142 -20.18 -9.72 3.18
N GLY A 143 -19.49 -8.66 2.71
CA GLY A 143 -19.17 -8.48 1.28
C GLY A 143 -20.35 -8.04 0.41
N SER A 144 -21.36 -7.42 1.01
CA SER A 144 -22.63 -7.06 0.35
C SER A 144 -22.56 -5.80 -0.51
N ASP A 145 -21.62 -4.90 -0.25
CA ASP A 145 -21.43 -3.66 -1.00
C ASP A 145 -20.02 -3.52 -1.60
N GLU A 146 -19.86 -2.57 -2.53
CA GLU A 146 -18.57 -2.30 -3.21
C GLU A 146 -17.46 -1.96 -2.20
N LEU A 147 -17.81 -1.28 -1.10
CA LEU A 147 -16.86 -0.93 -0.04
C LEU A 147 -16.40 -2.15 0.76
N ALA A 148 -17.27 -3.11 1.05
CA ALA A 148 -16.94 -4.37 1.71
C ALA A 148 -16.05 -5.25 0.83
N VAL A 149 -16.34 -5.33 -0.47
CA VAL A 149 -15.48 -6.03 -1.42
C VAL A 149 -14.09 -5.40 -1.47
N HIS A 150 -14.03 -4.07 -1.59
CA HIS A 150 -12.77 -3.33 -1.55
C HIS A 150 -12.03 -3.52 -0.22
N PHE A 151 -12.75 -3.51 0.91
CA PHE A 151 -12.19 -3.76 2.24
C PHE A 151 -11.56 -5.15 2.32
N LYS A 152 -12.27 -6.20 1.91
CA LYS A 152 -11.76 -7.58 1.93
C LYS A 152 -10.50 -7.74 1.08
N ASN A 153 -10.50 -7.17 -0.13
CA ASN A 153 -9.35 -7.23 -1.02
C ASN A 153 -8.13 -6.51 -0.44
N ASN A 154 -8.35 -5.47 0.39
CA ASN A 154 -7.30 -4.61 0.95
C ASN A 154 -7.19 -4.69 2.48
N ILE A 155 -7.73 -5.73 3.12
CA ILE A 155 -7.90 -5.80 4.59
C ILE A 155 -6.57 -5.68 5.33
N ARG A 156 -5.51 -6.23 4.73
CA ARG A 156 -4.15 -6.16 5.28
C ARG A 156 -3.63 -4.72 5.32
N SER A 157 -3.97 -3.90 4.33
CA SER A 157 -3.59 -2.49 4.27
C SER A 157 -4.32 -1.70 5.35
N TYR A 158 -5.63 -1.91 5.52
CA TYR A 158 -6.39 -1.28 6.61
C TYR A 158 -5.88 -1.67 8.00
N ASN A 159 -5.66 -2.96 8.24
CA ASN A 159 -5.11 -3.44 9.52
C ASN A 159 -3.72 -2.87 9.79
N SER A 160 -2.89 -2.73 8.76
CA SER A 160 -1.55 -2.13 8.89
C SER A 160 -1.63 -0.62 9.19
N ALA A 161 -2.56 0.08 8.55
CA ALA A 161 -2.75 1.52 8.72
C ALA A 161 -3.33 1.91 10.09
N LEU A 162 -4.17 1.04 10.66
CA LEU A 162 -4.78 1.20 11.99
C LEU A 162 -3.97 0.53 13.11
N SER A 163 -2.88 -0.17 12.78
CA SER A 163 -2.05 -0.83 13.78
C SER A 163 -1.38 0.19 14.70
N PHE A 164 -1.47 -0.06 16.01
CA PHE A 164 -0.79 0.74 17.01
C PHE A 164 0.75 0.64 16.91
N ALA A 165 1.26 -0.50 16.45
CA ALA A 165 2.69 -0.74 16.28
C ALA A 165 2.99 -1.38 14.92
N SER A 166 4.10 -0.99 14.30
CA SER A 166 4.62 -1.65 13.10
C SER A 166 5.93 -2.35 13.41
N MET A 167 6.19 -3.43 12.68
CA MET A 167 7.43 -4.19 12.77
C MET A 167 8.23 -4.02 11.49
N GLY A 168 9.50 -3.64 11.62
CA GLY A 168 10.45 -3.61 10.52
C GLY A 168 11.49 -4.71 10.70
N ALA A 169 11.72 -5.50 9.66
CA ALA A 169 12.77 -6.51 9.63
C ALA A 169 13.52 -6.46 8.30
N GLN A 170 14.80 -6.85 8.31
CA GLN A 170 15.51 -7.11 7.06
C GLN A 170 15.03 -8.43 6.50
N ILE A 171 14.19 -8.37 5.47
CA ILE A 171 13.62 -9.55 4.84
C ILE A 171 14.65 -10.15 3.89
N VAL A 172 15.16 -11.33 4.24
CA VAL A 172 15.92 -12.17 3.33
C VAL A 172 15.02 -13.35 2.97
N PRO A 173 14.54 -13.46 1.71
CA PRO A 173 13.75 -14.60 1.30
C PRO A 173 14.61 -15.88 1.44
N PRO A 174 14.04 -16.99 1.93
CA PRO A 174 14.77 -18.24 2.04
C PRO A 174 15.25 -18.70 0.64
N THR A 175 16.49 -19.18 0.57
CA THR A 175 17.04 -19.78 -0.66
C THR A 175 16.53 -21.22 -0.80
N GLY A 176 15.74 -21.50 -1.84
CA GLY A 176 15.23 -22.85 -2.16
C GLY A 176 13.81 -22.83 -2.72
N SER A 177 13.30 -24.02 -3.08
CA SER A 177 11.88 -24.22 -3.40
C SER A 177 11.13 -24.67 -2.15
N GLY A 178 10.11 -23.92 -1.73
CA GLY A 178 9.32 -24.20 -0.53
C GLY A 178 8.36 -23.06 -0.19
N ALA A 179 7.39 -23.32 0.68
CA ALA A 179 6.40 -22.32 1.10
C ALA A 179 7.09 -21.05 1.66
N TYR A 180 6.56 -19.89 1.32
CA TYR A 180 7.15 -18.60 1.73
C TYR A 180 6.99 -18.40 3.24
N PHE A 181 8.10 -18.49 3.98
CA PHE A 181 8.18 -18.09 5.38
C PHE A 181 9.21 -16.97 5.53
N PHE A 182 8.95 -16.02 6.44
CA PHE A 182 9.92 -15.02 6.84
C PHE A 182 10.55 -15.42 8.17
N ARG A 183 11.89 -15.46 8.22
CA ARG A 183 12.63 -15.71 9.46
C ARG A 183 13.22 -14.40 9.96
N ILE A 184 12.76 -13.95 11.13
CA ILE A 184 13.34 -12.81 11.82
C ILE A 184 14.41 -13.36 12.77
N ASN A 185 15.67 -13.05 12.49
CA ASN A 185 16.79 -13.38 13.36
C ASN A 185 17.15 -12.15 14.22
N CYS A 186 17.82 -12.39 15.35
CA CYS A 186 18.25 -11.39 16.35
C CYS A 186 17.14 -10.94 17.31
N GLN A 187 17.52 -10.09 18.27
CA GLN A 187 16.65 -9.55 19.31
C GLN A 187 15.76 -8.44 18.74
N ILE A 188 14.50 -8.42 19.17
CA ILE A 188 13.54 -7.37 18.84
C ILE A 188 13.81 -6.16 19.75
N TYR A 189 13.99 -4.99 19.15
CA TYR A 189 14.16 -3.73 19.87
C TYR A 189 13.06 -2.74 19.48
N HIS A 190 12.57 -1.97 20.45
CA HIS A 190 11.65 -0.86 20.19
C HIS A 190 12.39 0.29 19.51
N ARG A 191 11.92 0.73 18.35
CA ARG A 191 12.38 1.96 17.71
C ARG A 191 11.49 3.11 18.17
N THR A 192 12.03 3.95 19.05
CA THR A 192 11.41 5.22 19.46
C THR A 192 12.07 6.37 18.72
N SER A 193 11.30 7.42 18.43
CA SER A 193 11.81 8.67 17.87
C SER A 193 11.92 9.76 18.93
N HIS A 194 12.54 10.88 18.56
CA HIS A 194 12.48 12.09 19.37
C HIS A 194 11.03 12.55 19.54
N LEU A 195 10.64 12.93 20.76
CA LEU A 195 9.29 13.42 21.05
C LEU A 195 8.92 14.68 20.25
N ARG A 196 9.92 15.47 19.84
CA ARG A 196 9.77 16.63 18.96
C ARG A 196 10.53 16.34 17.66
N PRO A 197 9.86 16.27 16.50
CA PRO A 197 10.56 16.27 15.23
C PRO A 197 11.37 17.58 15.12
N ALA A 198 12.65 17.50 14.78
CA ALA A 198 13.39 18.69 14.33
C ALA A 198 12.72 19.22 13.06
N GLU A 199 12.85 20.53 12.80
CA GLU A 199 12.10 21.40 11.86
C GLU A 199 11.90 20.92 10.39
N ALA A 200 12.31 19.70 10.01
CA ALA A 200 12.12 19.12 8.69
C ALA A 200 11.60 17.67 8.66
N GLY A 201 11.40 17.01 9.82
CA GLY A 201 10.96 15.62 9.88
C GLY A 201 9.46 15.48 10.13
N GLY A 202 8.74 14.77 9.27
CA GLY A 202 7.35 14.34 9.58
C GLY A 202 7.28 13.43 10.82
N GLU A 203 6.07 13.19 11.31
CA GLU A 203 5.79 12.33 12.47
C GLU A 203 6.27 10.89 12.22
N LYS A 204 6.95 10.29 13.21
CA LYS A 204 7.55 8.95 13.13
C LYS A 204 7.50 8.21 14.47
N PHE A 205 7.21 6.91 14.43
CA PHE A 205 7.32 5.98 15.56
C PHE A 205 6.45 6.37 16.77
N ALA A 206 6.93 6.13 18.00
CA ALA A 206 6.18 6.22 19.26
C ALA A 206 5.86 7.67 19.74
N GLN A 207 5.57 8.59 18.82
CA GLN A 207 5.07 9.92 19.15
C GLN A 207 3.56 9.85 19.40
N LEU A 208 3.13 10.29 20.59
CA LEU A 208 1.70 10.35 20.94
C LEU A 208 1.14 11.72 20.56
N TYR A 209 0.07 11.72 19.76
CA TYR A 209 -0.67 12.91 19.37
C TYR A 209 -2.12 12.80 19.83
N VAL A 210 -2.70 13.93 20.23
CA VAL A 210 -4.15 14.06 20.44
C VAL A 210 -4.68 14.83 19.24
N LEU A 211 -5.34 14.12 18.33
CA LEU A 211 -5.90 14.66 17.09
C LEU A 211 -7.42 14.44 17.09
N ASP A 212 -8.16 15.28 16.39
CA ASP A 212 -9.53 14.93 16.01
C ASP A 212 -9.54 13.78 15.00
N SER A 213 -10.60 12.97 14.99
CA SER A 213 -10.71 11.79 14.11
C SER A 213 -10.55 12.15 12.62
N ASP A 214 -11.07 13.31 12.18
CA ASP A 214 -10.96 13.73 10.78
C ASP A 214 -9.51 14.09 10.39
N LEU A 215 -8.76 14.74 11.28
CA LEU A 215 -7.35 15.01 11.09
C LEU A 215 -6.51 13.72 11.15
N ALA A 216 -6.79 12.82 12.09
CA ALA A 216 -6.12 11.52 12.20
C ALA A 216 -6.30 10.70 10.91
N THR A 217 -7.53 10.59 10.42
CA THR A 217 -7.84 9.94 9.14
C THR A 217 -7.10 10.59 7.98
N ARG A 218 -7.12 11.93 7.84
CA ARG A 218 -6.40 12.61 6.75
C ARG A 218 -4.89 12.35 6.80
N ARG A 219 -4.27 12.48 7.98
CA ARG A 219 -2.83 12.21 8.16
C ARG A 219 -2.47 10.77 7.82
N ARG A 220 -3.34 9.81 8.14
CA ARG A 220 -3.17 8.40 7.78
C ARG A 220 -3.28 8.18 6.27
N MET A 221 -4.19 8.87 5.60
CA MET A 221 -4.37 8.81 4.14
C MET A 221 -3.23 9.48 3.36
N GLU A 222 -2.55 10.46 3.94
CA GLU A 222 -1.37 11.10 3.34
C GLU A 222 -0.11 10.22 3.35
N ARG A 223 -0.13 9.10 4.10
CA ARG A 223 0.99 8.15 4.16
C ARG A 223 1.10 7.40 2.83
N ARG A 224 2.32 7.36 2.29
CA ARG A 224 2.62 6.65 1.03
C ARG A 224 2.41 5.15 1.13
N GLU A 225 2.41 4.63 2.35
CA GLU A 225 2.20 3.22 2.69
C GLU A 225 0.73 2.79 2.62
N ASN A 226 -0.22 3.74 2.53
CA ASN A 226 -1.66 3.47 2.51
C ASN A 226 -2.34 3.79 1.15
N PRO A 227 -1.76 3.48 -0.03
CA PRO A 227 -2.33 3.88 -1.32
C PRO A 227 -3.64 3.15 -1.65
N GLU A 228 -3.78 1.91 -1.15
CA GLU A 228 -4.95 1.05 -1.36
C GLU A 228 -6.08 1.31 -0.35
N CYS A 229 -5.91 2.28 0.56
CA CYS A 229 -6.96 2.63 1.51
C CYS A 229 -7.95 3.62 0.88
N ASN A 230 -9.24 3.42 1.12
CA ASN A 230 -10.29 4.31 0.67
C ASN A 230 -10.57 5.35 1.78
N PRO A 231 -10.51 6.66 1.48
CA PRO A 231 -10.71 7.70 2.51
C PRO A 231 -12.08 7.67 3.19
N LYS A 232 -13.14 7.35 2.44
CA LYS A 232 -14.50 7.26 2.99
C LYS A 232 -14.61 6.08 3.95
N LEU A 233 -13.97 4.97 3.59
CA LEU A 233 -13.97 3.79 4.44
C LEU A 233 -13.11 4.01 5.69
N MET A 234 -11.90 4.57 5.53
CA MET A 234 -11.00 4.88 6.64
C MET A 234 -11.71 5.74 7.70
N ARG A 235 -12.46 6.76 7.29
CA ARG A 235 -13.23 7.61 8.22
C ARG A 235 -14.30 6.85 9.01
N LYS A 236 -14.85 5.76 8.48
CA LYS A 236 -15.89 4.97 9.16
C LYS A 236 -15.31 3.99 10.19
N ILE A 237 -14.04 3.63 10.06
CA ILE A 237 -13.43 2.52 10.82
C ILE A 237 -12.31 2.97 11.77
N ASP A 238 -11.92 4.24 11.70
CA ASP A 238 -10.94 4.90 12.59
C ASP A 238 -11.57 5.37 13.91
#